data_AF-A0A0C2GUX3-F1
#
_entry.id   AF-A0A0C2GUX3-F1
#
_cell.length_a   1.000
_cell.length_b   1.000
_cell.length_c   1.000
_cell.angle_alpha   90.00
_cell.angle_beta   90.00
_cell.angle_gamma   90.00
#
_symmetry.space_group_name_H-M   'P 1'
#
loop_
_entity.id
_entity.type
_entity.pdbx_description
1 polymer ?
#
loop_
_entity_poly.entity_id
_entity_poly.type
_entity_poly.pdbx_seq_one_letter_code
_entity_poly.pdbx_strand_id
1 'polypeptide(L)'
;MPHEKEIFESYSDKANTPKYWIPANWALAMTYQAWKNGHIENPHYKLTLQEEIKKWRTNLEWVFNYDWVPLPLMYPQMDTYIPVMTCLQFVFYMGWVKVIEGVLNPFGEDDDDFETNALIDRNITVNS
;
A
#
# COMPACT_ATOMS: atom_id res chain seq x y z
N MET A 1 -16.80 3.96 16.26
CA MET A 1 -15.99 4.99 16.94
C MET A 1 -16.25 6.34 16.28
N PRO A 2 -17.30 7.08 16.69
CA PRO A 2 -17.68 8.35 16.05
C PRO A 2 -16.65 9.47 16.31
N HIS A 3 -16.07 9.49 17.52
CA HIS A 3 -15.13 10.54 17.93
C HIS A 3 -13.82 10.53 17.11
N GLU A 4 -13.31 9.36 16.72
CA GLU A 4 -12.09 9.23 15.92
C GLU A 4 -12.31 9.70 14.47
N LYS A 5 -13.52 9.45 13.94
CA LYS A 5 -13.92 9.88 12.61
C LYS A 5 -13.98 11.41 12.52
N GLU A 6 -14.53 12.06 13.54
CA GLU A 6 -14.59 13.53 13.62
C GLU A 6 -13.19 14.16 13.69
N ILE A 7 -12.28 13.58 14.48
CA ILE A 7 -10.90 14.05 14.58
C ILE A 7 -10.17 13.83 13.24
N PHE A 8 -10.37 12.69 12.58
CA PHE A 8 -9.79 12.39 11.27
C PHE A 8 -10.27 13.36 10.18
N GLU A 9 -11.55 13.69 10.19
CA GLU A 9 -12.15 14.65 9.25
C GLU A 9 -11.69 16.09 9.53
N SER A 10 -11.41 16.44 10.79
CA SER A 10 -10.89 17.77 11.16
C SER A 10 -9.50 18.07 10.60
N TYR A 11 -8.68 17.04 10.32
CA TYR A 11 -7.40 17.19 9.62
C TYR A 11 -7.65 17.41 8.13
N SER A 12 -8.09 18.61 7.75
CA SER A 12 -8.36 18.99 6.36
C SER A 12 -7.15 19.73 5.76
N ASP A 13 -6.31 19.02 5.00
CA ASP A 13 -5.29 19.65 4.16
C ASP A 13 -5.86 20.03 2.78
N LYS A 14 -5.52 21.23 2.30
CA LYS A 14 -5.96 21.76 0.99
C LYS A 14 -5.58 20.88 -0.21
N ALA A 15 -4.64 19.95 -0.03
CA ALA A 15 -4.08 19.10 -1.07
C ALA A 15 -4.76 17.71 -1.18
N ASN A 16 -5.77 17.41 -0.35
CA ASN A 16 -6.47 16.12 -0.31
C ASN A 16 -5.53 14.89 -0.39
N THR A 17 -4.40 14.97 0.31
CA THR A 17 -3.41 13.90 0.35
C THR A 17 -3.97 12.70 1.12
N PRO A 18 -3.60 11.47 0.76
CA PRO A 18 -4.09 10.29 1.43
C PRO A 18 -3.66 10.29 2.90
N LYS A 19 -4.64 10.25 3.82
CA LYS A 19 -4.49 10.48 5.27
C LYS A 19 -4.11 9.23 6.08
N TYR A 20 -3.56 8.20 5.44
CA TYR A 20 -3.23 6.91 6.08
C TYR A 20 -2.17 7.02 7.19
N TRP A 21 -1.39 8.10 7.21
CA TRP A 21 -0.36 8.35 8.23
C TRP A 21 -0.94 8.78 9.58
N ILE A 22 -2.18 9.26 9.63
CA ILE A 22 -2.81 9.79 10.84
C ILE A 22 -3.01 8.68 11.89
N PRO A 23 -3.61 7.51 11.56
CA PRO A 23 -3.69 6.40 12.51
C PRO A 23 -2.34 5.88 13.00
N ALA A 24 -1.32 5.87 12.13
CA ALA A 24 0.04 5.46 12.51
C ALA A 24 0.65 6.41 13.56
N ASN A 25 0.42 7.72 13.43
CA ASN A 25 0.82 8.71 14.43
C ASN A 25 0.04 8.57 15.74
N TRP A 26 -1.25 8.24 15.68
CA TRP A 26 -2.04 7.97 16.89
C TRP A 26 -1.55 6.73 17.62
N ALA A 27 -1.19 5.65 16.91
CA ALA A 27 -0.58 4.47 17.50
C ALA A 27 0.75 4.80 18.23
N LEU A 28 1.61 5.62 17.61
CA LEU A 28 2.84 6.11 18.26
C LEU A 28 2.56 6.97 19.49
N ALA A 29 1.54 7.83 19.44
CA ALA A 29 1.12 8.64 20.59
C ALA A 29 0.55 7.78 21.72
N MET A 30 -0.23 6.74 21.41
CA MET A 30 -0.78 5.79 22.38
C MET A 30 0.34 5.00 23.08
N THR A 31 1.33 4.49 22.34
CA THR A 31 2.50 3.81 22.96
C THR A 31 3.29 4.75 23.89
N TYR A 32 3.39 6.04 23.55
CA TYR A 32 4.00 7.05 24.40
C TYR A 32 3.18 7.32 25.67
N GLN A 33 1.85 7.44 25.54
CA GLN A 33 0.94 7.62 26.68
C GLN A 33 0.92 6.40 27.60
N ALA A 34 0.91 5.19 27.05
CA ALA A 34 0.98 3.94 27.81
C ALA A 34 2.26 3.83 28.65
N TRP A 35 3.40 4.27 28.10
CA TRP A 35 4.64 4.37 28.86
C TRP A 35 4.57 5.43 29.98
N LYS A 36 4.03 6.62 29.67
CA LYS A 36 3.87 7.71 30.65
C LYS A 36 2.95 7.33 31.82
N ASN A 37 1.93 6.52 31.54
CA ASN A 37 0.97 6.01 32.52
C ASN A 37 1.50 4.79 33.29
N GLY A 38 2.75 4.39 33.06
CA GLY A 38 3.41 3.28 33.76
C GLY A 38 2.91 1.89 33.34
N HIS A 39 2.17 1.76 32.24
CA HIS A 39 1.72 0.46 31.73
C HIS A 39 2.83 -0.32 31.02
N ILE A 40 3.92 0.37 30.64
CA ILE A 40 5.12 -0.24 30.03
C ILE A 40 6.29 0.03 30.96
N GLU A 41 6.72 -1.01 31.69
CA GLU A 41 7.73 -0.90 32.74
C GLU A 41 9.16 -0.66 32.20
N ASN A 42 9.50 -1.28 31.06
CA ASN A 42 10.84 -1.20 30.49
C ASN A 42 10.88 -0.29 29.23
N PRO A 43 11.78 0.72 29.20
CA PRO A 43 12.00 1.56 28.01
C PRO A 43 12.31 0.79 26.73
N HIS A 44 12.92 -0.41 26.82
CA HIS A 44 13.20 -1.25 25.67
C HIS A 44 11.93 -1.73 24.95
N TYR A 45 10.90 -2.16 25.68
CA TYR A 45 9.66 -2.63 25.06
C TYR A 45 8.94 -1.51 24.31
N LYS A 46 9.01 -0.27 24.83
CA LYS A 46 8.50 0.90 24.11
C LYS A 46 9.23 1.12 22.79
N LEU A 47 10.56 1.04 22.80
CA LEU A 47 11.37 1.25 21.58
C LEU A 47 11.00 0.21 20.52
N THR A 48 10.95 -1.08 20.89
CA THR A 48 10.59 -2.16 19.98
C THR A 48 9.19 -2.00 19.39
N LEU A 49 8.19 -1.60 20.20
CA LEU A 49 6.85 -1.31 19.69
C LEU A 49 6.85 -0.15 18.69
N GLN A 50 7.61 0.91 18.98
CA GLN A 50 7.72 2.04 18.06
C GLN A 50 8.45 1.69 16.77
N GLU A 51 9.44 0.80 16.83
CA GLU A 51 10.15 0.28 15.66
C GLU A 51 9.24 -0.56 14.76
N GLU A 52 8.45 -1.47 15.32
CA GLU A 52 7.49 -2.28 14.56
C GLU A 52 6.41 -1.41 13.90
N ILE A 53 5.88 -0.40 14.61
CA ILE A 53 4.92 0.56 14.03
C ILE A 53 5.56 1.34 12.86
N LYS A 54 6.81 1.78 13.01
CA LYS A 54 7.53 2.48 11.94
C LYS A 54 7.81 1.57 10.74
N LYS A 55 8.19 0.32 10.97
CA LYS A 55 8.41 -0.69 9.94
C LYS A 55 7.14 -0.95 9.15
N TRP A 56 6.02 -1.14 9.83
CA TRP A 56 4.70 -1.27 9.21
C TRP A 56 4.35 -0.04 8.35
N ARG A 57 4.57 1.17 8.88
CA ARG A 57 4.34 2.43 8.17
C ARG A 57 5.17 2.53 6.88
N THR A 58 6.46 2.18 6.94
CA THR A 58 7.34 2.19 5.76
C THR A 58 6.90 1.19 4.71
N ASN A 59 6.49 -0.02 5.09
CA ASN A 59 5.97 -1.00 4.14
C ASN A 59 4.71 -0.52 3.42
N LEU A 60 3.83 0.21 4.14
CA LEU A 60 2.64 0.82 3.54
C LEU A 60 3.02 1.90 2.51
N GLU A 61 4.04 2.73 2.79
CA GLU A 61 4.53 3.74 1.85
C GLU A 61 5.09 3.12 0.56
N TRP A 62 5.77 1.98 0.64
CA TRP A 62 6.24 1.27 -0.55
C TRP A 62 5.08 0.83 -1.46
N VAL A 63 4.02 0.27 -0.88
CA VAL A 63 2.82 -0.14 -1.62
C VAL A 63 2.20 1.03 -2.39
N PHE A 64 2.11 2.22 -1.78
CA PHE A 64 1.61 3.41 -2.47
C PHE A 64 2.55 3.91 -3.58
N ASN A 65 3.86 3.77 -3.42
CA ASN A 65 4.80 4.13 -4.47
C ASN A 65 4.72 3.20 -5.69
N TYR A 66 4.33 1.93 -5.49
CA TYR A 66 4.07 1.01 -6.60
C TYR A 66 2.82 1.39 -7.41
N ASP A 67 1.80 1.96 -6.78
CA ASP A 67 0.59 2.48 -7.44
C ASP A 67 0.85 3.79 -8.23
N TRP A 68 1.82 4.60 -7.78
CA TRP A 68 2.04 5.94 -8.33
C TRP A 68 2.98 6.00 -9.57
N VAL A 69 3.75 4.95 -9.88
CA VAL A 69 4.70 4.96 -11.00
C VAL A 69 4.09 4.26 -12.23
N PRO A 70 3.57 5.00 -13.23
CA PRO A 70 3.08 4.39 -14.47
C PRO A 70 4.25 3.88 -15.31
N LEU A 71 4.10 2.67 -15.86
CA LEU A 71 5.04 2.10 -16.82
C LEU A 71 5.11 2.97 -18.10
N PRO A 72 6.30 3.23 -18.67
CA PRO A 72 6.44 4.04 -19.87
C PRO A 72 5.74 3.37 -21.07
N LEU A 73 4.71 4.01 -21.61
CA LEU A 73 4.02 3.58 -22.83
C LEU A 73 4.97 3.77 -24.04
N MET A 74 5.55 2.68 -24.54
CA MET A 74 6.40 2.70 -25.73
C MET A 74 5.54 2.80 -27.01
N TYR A 75 5.77 3.83 -27.83
CA TYR A 75 5.13 4.02 -29.14
C TYR A 75 5.82 3.16 -30.22
N PRO A 76 5.08 2.52 -31.15
CA PRO A 76 5.66 2.01 -32.38
C PRO A 76 5.31 2.92 -33.56
N GLN A 77 6.31 3.63 -34.08
CA GLN A 77 6.32 4.11 -35.47
C GLN A 77 7.26 3.18 -36.22
N MET A 78 6.83 2.68 -37.39
CA MET A 78 7.47 1.74 -38.31
C MET A 78 6.85 0.34 -38.27
N ASP A 79 5.93 0.07 -39.20
CA ASP A 79 6.05 -1.11 -40.07
C ASP A 79 4.92 -1.14 -41.12
N THR A 80 5.27 -0.79 -42.35
CA THR A 80 4.30 -0.35 -43.37
C THR A 80 3.75 -1.46 -44.28
N TYR A 81 4.08 -2.77 -44.12
CA TYR A 81 3.53 -3.76 -45.07
C TYR A 81 3.17 -5.19 -44.63
N ILE A 82 3.61 -5.69 -43.48
CA ILE A 82 3.14 -6.87 -42.69
C ILE A 82 4.39 -7.38 -41.96
N PRO A 83 4.59 -6.97 -40.71
CA PRO A 83 5.83 -7.27 -40.02
C PRO A 83 5.69 -8.55 -39.19
N VAL A 84 5.95 -9.70 -39.80
CA VAL A 84 5.86 -11.00 -39.11
C VAL A 84 6.76 -11.04 -37.85
N MET A 85 7.94 -10.43 -37.91
CA MET A 85 8.84 -10.33 -36.76
C MET A 85 8.32 -9.38 -35.69
N THR A 86 7.72 -8.25 -36.07
CA THR A 86 7.10 -7.31 -35.13
C THR A 86 5.81 -7.88 -34.55
N CYS A 87 5.07 -8.73 -35.27
CA CYS A 87 3.93 -9.47 -34.73
C CYS A 87 4.38 -10.52 -33.69
N LEU A 88 5.48 -11.24 -33.95
CA LEU A 88 6.07 -12.14 -32.96
C LEU A 88 6.59 -11.38 -31.74
N GLN A 89 7.34 -10.29 -31.96
CA GLN A 89 7.76 -9.40 -30.88
C GLN A 89 6.55 -8.83 -30.13
N PHE A 90 5.48 -8.45 -30.82
CA PHE A 90 4.25 -7.97 -30.21
C PHE A 90 3.56 -9.05 -29.39
N VAL A 91 3.50 -10.31 -29.82
CA VAL A 91 2.92 -11.39 -29.00
C VAL A 91 3.78 -11.68 -27.78
N PHE A 92 5.12 -11.65 -27.91
CA PHE A 92 6.02 -11.79 -26.75
C PHE A 92 5.94 -10.59 -25.79
N TYR A 93 5.93 -9.36 -26.32
CA TYR A 93 5.80 -8.13 -25.52
C TYR A 93 4.41 -8.01 -24.90
N MET A 94 3.33 -8.26 -25.63
CA MET A 94 1.96 -8.28 -25.09
C MET A 94 1.74 -9.43 -24.13
N GLY A 95 2.37 -10.58 -24.36
CA GLY A 95 2.38 -11.69 -23.40
C GLY A 95 3.07 -11.29 -22.10
N TRP A 96 4.24 -10.66 -22.19
CA TRP A 96 4.95 -10.14 -21.01
C TRP A 96 4.21 -8.99 -20.36
N VAL A 97 3.57 -8.10 -21.13
CA VAL A 97 2.74 -7.01 -20.61
C VAL A 97 1.49 -7.56 -19.95
N LYS A 98 0.86 -8.63 -20.44
CA LYS A 98 -0.29 -9.28 -19.79
C LYS A 98 0.09 -9.99 -18.50
N VAL A 99 1.25 -10.64 -18.46
CA VAL A 99 1.83 -11.20 -17.23
C VAL A 99 2.17 -10.08 -16.24
N ILE A 100 2.69 -8.96 -16.73
CA ILE A 100 2.93 -7.77 -15.90
C ILE A 100 1.61 -7.15 -15.46
N GLU A 101 0.58 -7.05 -16.29
CA GLU A 101 -0.73 -6.46 -15.97
C GLU A 101 -1.38 -7.18 -14.78
N GLY A 102 -1.38 -8.52 -14.78
CA GLY A 102 -1.82 -9.32 -13.63
C GLY A 102 -0.89 -9.26 -12.40
N VAL A 103 0.31 -8.69 -12.52
CA VAL A 103 1.25 -8.49 -11.41
C VAL A 103 1.38 -7.01 -11.03
N LEU A 104 0.91 -6.09 -11.87
CA LEU A 104 1.12 -4.64 -11.77
C LEU A 104 0.17 -4.04 -10.76
N ASN A 105 -1.07 -4.53 -10.72
CA ASN A 105 -2.04 -4.17 -9.69
C ASN A 105 -2.59 -5.44 -9.02
N PRO A 106 -1.80 -6.09 -8.14
CA PRO A 106 -2.22 -7.33 -7.47
C PRO A 106 -3.28 -7.08 -6.37
N PHE A 107 -3.91 -5.90 -6.37
CA PHE A 107 -4.91 -5.44 -5.41
C PHE A 107 -6.27 -5.15 -6.08
N GLY A 108 -6.47 -5.60 -7.32
CA GLY A 108 -7.74 -5.50 -8.04
C GLY A 108 -8.77 -6.56 -7.62
N GLU A 109 -9.71 -6.84 -8.52
CA GLU A 109 -10.74 -7.89 -8.37
C GLU A 109 -10.52 -9.07 -9.35
N ASP A 110 -9.36 -9.14 -10.02
CA ASP A 110 -9.07 -10.25 -10.92
C ASP A 110 -8.82 -11.53 -10.11
N ASP A 111 -9.09 -12.69 -10.72
CA ASP A 111 -9.02 -14.00 -10.05
C ASP A 111 -7.63 -14.33 -9.46
N ASP A 112 -6.57 -13.67 -9.95
CA ASP A 112 -5.18 -13.86 -9.52
C ASP A 112 -4.70 -12.77 -8.50
N ASP A 113 -5.56 -11.83 -8.11
CA ASP A 113 -5.24 -10.75 -7.16
C ASP A 113 -5.20 -11.22 -5.69
N PHE A 114 -4.52 -10.45 -4.84
CA PHE A 114 -4.51 -10.73 -3.41
C PHE A 114 -5.90 -10.50 -2.78
N GLU A 115 -6.38 -11.48 -2.01
CA GLU A 115 -7.58 -11.37 -1.17
C GLU A 115 -7.34 -10.42 0.04
N THR A 116 -7.21 -9.13 -0.23
CA THR A 116 -6.93 -8.09 0.78
C THR A 116 -8.00 -8.03 1.86
N ASN A 117 -9.28 -8.15 1.48
CA ASN A 117 -10.40 -8.16 2.42
C ASN A 117 -10.32 -9.35 3.41
N ALA A 118 -9.99 -10.55 2.91
CA ALA A 118 -9.82 -11.73 3.76
C ALA A 118 -8.63 -11.57 4.74
N LEU A 119 -7.54 -10.95 4.29
CA LEU A 119 -6.39 -10.64 5.15
C LEU A 119 -6.71 -9.59 6.22
N ILE A 120 -7.48 -8.56 5.88
CA ILE A 120 -7.94 -7.53 6.82
C ILE A 120 -8.85 -8.16 7.87
N ASP A 121 -9.85 -8.94 7.47
CA ASP A 121 -10.79 -9.60 8.38
C ASP A 121 -10.08 -10.59 9.31
N ARG A 122 -9.10 -11.35 8.79
CA ARG A 122 -8.26 -12.23 9.60
C ARG A 122 -7.47 -11.44 10.65
N ASN A 123 -6.86 -10.33 10.26
CA ASN A 123 -6.06 -9.52 11.18
C ASN A 123 -6.92 -8.81 12.23
N ILE A 124 -8.15 -8.41 11.91
CA ILE A 124 -9.09 -7.85 12.90
C ILE A 124 -9.56 -8.94 13.87
N THR A 125 -9.90 -10.14 13.36
CA THR A 125 -10.41 -11.24 14.17
C THR A 125 -9.36 -11.81 15.13
N VAL A 126 -8.10 -11.91 14.70
CA VAL A 126 -7.00 -12.46 15.52
C VAL A 126 -6.50 -11.46 16.58
N ASN A 127 -6.70 -10.15 16.39
CA ASN A 127 -6.30 -9.09 17.33
C ASN A 127 -7.45 -8.53 18.18
N SER A 128 -8.67 -9.07 18.01
CA SER A 128 -9.86 -8.79 18.85
C SER A 128 -9.91 -9.69 20.08
#